data_AF-A0A4U3EVF5-F1
#
_entry.id   AF-A0A4U3EVF5-F1
#
_cell.length_a   1.000
_cell.length_b   1.000
_cell.length_c   1.000
_cell.angle_alpha   90.00
_cell.angle_beta   90.00
_cell.angle_gamma   90.00
#
_symmetry.space_group_name_H-M   'P 1'
#
loop_
_entity.id
_entity.type
_entity.pdbx_description
1 polymer ?
#
loop_
_entity_poly.entity_id
_entity_poly.type
_entity_poly.pdbx_seq_one_letter_code
_entity_poly.pdbx_strand_id
1 'polypeptide(L)'
;MQNDAERKIYKIIYNYFYKNNQMPDWTFLKTRTNKSKEDITKALQGLMDNGYITWQDDDVQSILMLKLDKSMPTPKSKENEVNRFYTEL
;
A
#
# COMPACT_ATOMS: atom_id res chain seq x y z
N MET A 1 -5.55 17.14 -2.52
CA MET A 1 -4.34 17.04 -1.68
C MET A 1 -4.27 15.61 -1.18
N GLN A 2 -3.31 14.82 -1.67
CA GLN A 2 -3.14 13.42 -1.28
C GLN A 2 -2.67 13.40 0.18
N ASN A 3 -3.38 12.67 1.05
CA ASN A 3 -3.14 12.67 2.48
C ASN A 3 -1.83 11.93 2.78
N ASP A 4 -0.84 12.58 3.41
CA ASP A 4 0.48 11.95 3.66
C ASP A 4 0.37 10.64 4.47
N ALA A 5 -0.69 10.49 5.25
CA ALA A 5 -1.02 9.27 5.97
C ALA A 5 -1.34 8.08 5.03
N GLU A 6 -2.12 8.30 3.99
CA GLU A 6 -2.50 7.27 3.00
C GLU A 6 -1.28 6.78 2.24
N ARG A 7 -0.45 7.71 1.76
CA ARG A 7 0.83 7.38 1.07
C ARG A 7 1.75 6.55 1.96
N LYS A 8 1.85 6.91 3.24
CA LYS A 8 2.71 6.19 4.20
C LYS A 8 2.18 4.78 4.47
N ILE A 9 0.87 4.62 4.64
CA ILE A 9 0.23 3.32 4.85
C ILE A 9 0.39 2.43 3.61
N TYR A 10 0.09 2.95 2.43
CA TYR A 10 0.28 2.24 1.17
C TYR A 10 1.73 1.73 1.02
N LYS A 11 2.72 2.60 1.29
CA LYS A 11 4.14 2.23 1.21
C LYS A 11 4.52 1.14 2.22
N ILE A 12 3.99 1.18 3.43
CA ILE A 12 4.26 0.16 4.45
C ILE A 12 3.72 -1.20 4.00
N ILE A 13 2.46 -1.24 3.54
CA ILE A 13 1.81 -2.46 3.07
C ILE A 13 2.56 -3.00 1.86
N TYR A 14 2.87 -2.14 0.90
CA TYR A 14 3.57 -2.50 -0.33
C TYR A 14 4.95 -3.10 -0.02
N ASN A 15 5.73 -2.45 0.85
CA ASN A 15 7.07 -2.93 1.21
C ASN A 15 7.01 -4.27 1.97
N TYR A 16 6.00 -4.45 2.82
CA TYR A 16 5.82 -5.70 3.54
C TYR A 16 5.44 -6.83 2.58
N PHE A 17 4.44 -6.60 1.73
CA PHE A 17 4.01 -7.55 0.71
C PHE A 17 5.15 -7.92 -0.23
N TYR A 18 5.91 -6.94 -0.71
CA TYR A 18 7.05 -7.20 -1.59
C TYR A 18 8.13 -8.06 -0.92
N LYS A 19 8.39 -7.85 0.37
CA LYS A 19 9.46 -8.56 1.09
C LYS A 19 9.04 -9.96 1.54
N ASN A 20 7.81 -10.11 1.99
CA ASN A 20 7.32 -11.34 2.62
C ASN A 20 6.37 -12.14 1.73
N ASN A 21 5.95 -11.57 0.59
CA ASN A 21 4.93 -12.12 -0.31
C ASN A 21 3.58 -12.42 0.39
N GLN A 22 3.31 -11.70 1.49
CA GLN A 22 2.13 -11.85 2.35
C GLN A 22 1.65 -10.48 2.79
N MET A 23 0.36 -10.33 3.07
CA MET A 23 -0.18 -9.07 3.57
C MET A 23 0.17 -8.89 5.06
N PRO A 24 0.42 -7.64 5.50
CA PRO A 24 0.73 -7.37 6.89
C PRO A 24 -0.51 -7.49 7.79
N ASP A 25 -0.31 -7.95 9.01
CA ASP A 25 -1.35 -7.95 10.03
C ASP A 25 -1.60 -6.57 10.64
N TRP A 26 -2.77 -6.42 11.28
CA TRP A 26 -3.16 -5.24 12.04
C TRP A 26 -2.09 -4.82 13.07
N THR A 27 -1.44 -5.78 13.74
CA THR A 27 -0.37 -5.52 14.72
C THR A 27 0.84 -4.85 14.08
N PHE A 28 1.23 -5.31 12.88
CA PHE A 28 2.33 -4.74 12.13
C PHE A 28 1.99 -3.32 11.66
N LEU A 29 0.79 -3.13 11.10
CA LEU A 29 0.33 -1.82 10.63
C LEU A 29 0.29 -0.81 11.78
N LYS A 30 -0.27 -1.15 12.94
CA LYS A 30 -0.29 -0.28 14.12
C LYS A 30 1.11 0.10 14.58
N THR A 31 2.00 -0.89 14.71
CA THR A 31 3.39 -0.67 15.13
C THR A 31 4.15 0.23 14.16
N ARG A 32 3.91 0.07 12.85
CA ARG A 32 4.68 0.80 11.83
C ARG A 32 4.13 2.18 11.50
N THR A 33 2.82 2.35 11.63
CA THR A 33 2.14 3.64 11.40
C THR A 33 2.07 4.49 12.66
N ASN A 34 2.22 3.87 13.84
CA ASN A 34 1.96 4.46 15.15
C ASN A 34 0.58 5.14 15.23
N LYS A 35 -0.42 4.52 14.57
CA LYS A 35 -1.80 5.01 14.46
C LYS A 35 -2.79 4.00 15.02
N SER A 36 -3.96 4.49 15.40
CA SER A 36 -5.07 3.66 15.86
C SER A 36 -5.62 2.78 14.72
N LYS A 37 -6.36 1.72 15.06
CA LYS A 37 -7.04 0.89 14.05
C LYS A 37 -7.95 1.74 13.18
N GLU A 38 -8.70 2.65 13.79
CA GLU A 38 -9.66 3.54 13.13
C GLU A 38 -8.99 4.48 12.13
N ASP A 39 -7.85 5.08 12.47
CA ASP A 39 -7.10 5.93 11.55
C ASP A 39 -6.56 5.16 10.35
N ILE A 40 -6.11 3.92 10.57
CA ILE A 40 -5.62 3.05 9.51
C ILE A 40 -6.78 2.63 8.61
N THR A 41 -7.93 2.25 9.18
CA THR A 41 -9.15 1.95 8.43
C THR A 41 -9.60 3.13 7.58
N LYS A 42 -9.66 4.35 8.14
CA LYS A 42 -10.01 5.56 7.37
C LYS A 42 -9.06 5.79 6.20
N ALA A 43 -7.76 5.56 6.40
CA ALA A 43 -6.78 5.69 5.32
C ALA A 43 -6.91 4.57 4.28
N LEU A 44 -7.22 3.33 4.68
CA LEU A 44 -7.50 2.22 3.76
C LEU A 44 -8.76 2.50 2.94
N GLN A 45 -9.81 3.02 3.55
CA GLN A 45 -11.02 3.48 2.85
C GLN A 45 -10.69 4.59 1.86
N GLY A 46 -9.91 5.60 2.26
CA GLY A 46 -9.43 6.64 1.34
C GLY A 46 -8.61 6.06 0.17
N LEU A 47 -7.76 5.05 0.41
CA LEU A 47 -7.03 4.36 -0.66
C LEU A 47 -7.95 3.56 -1.58
N MET A 48 -9.03 2.98 -1.04
CA MET A 48 -10.04 2.26 -1.81
C MET A 48 -10.89 3.19 -2.67
N ASP A 49 -11.38 4.30 -2.11
CA ASP A 49 -12.17 5.31 -2.80
C ASP A 49 -11.38 5.96 -3.95
N ASN A 50 -10.07 6.13 -3.77
CA ASN A 50 -9.18 6.61 -4.81
C ASN A 50 -8.74 5.52 -5.82
N GLY A 51 -9.18 4.27 -5.65
CA GLY A 51 -8.90 3.15 -6.56
C GLY A 51 -7.46 2.62 -6.53
N TYR A 52 -6.71 2.84 -5.44
CA TYR A 52 -5.35 2.28 -5.29
C TYR A 52 -5.36 0.83 -4.83
N ILE A 53 -6.33 0.48 -3.98
CA ILE A 53 -6.50 -0.86 -3.40
C ILE A 53 -7.96 -1.30 -3.48
N THR A 54 -8.21 -2.60 -3.43
CA THR A 54 -9.49 -3.14 -2.93
C THR A 54 -9.24 -3.80 -1.60
N TRP A 55 -10.14 -3.59 -0.66
CA TRP A 55 -10.04 -4.15 0.67
C TRP A 55 -11.43 -4.54 1.14
N GLN A 56 -11.59 -5.75 1.69
CA GLN A 56 -12.82 -6.12 2.39
C GLN A 56 -12.71 -5.68 3.84
N ASP A 57 -13.71 -4.90 4.28
CA ASP A 57 -13.72 -4.30 5.61
C ASP A 57 -13.38 -5.31 6.71
N ASP A 58 -12.51 -4.88 7.62
CA ASP A 58 -12.01 -5.60 8.79
C ASP A 58 -10.95 -6.71 8.54
N ASP A 59 -10.69 -7.10 7.29
CA ASP A 59 -9.64 -8.07 6.95
C ASP A 59 -8.49 -7.49 6.11
N VAL A 60 -7.37 -7.16 6.77
CA VAL A 60 -6.16 -6.65 6.10
C VAL A 60 -5.49 -7.66 5.17
N GLN A 61 -5.79 -8.96 5.32
CA GLN A 61 -5.27 -9.99 4.43
C GLN A 61 -6.01 -9.98 3.07
N SER A 62 -7.23 -9.44 3.03
CA SER A 62 -8.03 -9.25 1.82
C SER A 62 -7.65 -8.00 1.02
N ILE A 63 -6.58 -7.29 1.39
CA ILE A 63 -6.09 -6.14 0.62
C ILE A 63 -5.47 -6.63 -0.70
N LEU A 64 -6.03 -6.19 -1.83
CA LEU A 64 -5.43 -6.33 -3.15
C LEU A 64 -4.99 -4.96 -3.66
N MET A 65 -3.76 -4.85 -4.15
CA MET A 65 -3.26 -3.60 -4.73
C MET A 65 -3.60 -3.54 -6.22
N LEU A 66 -4.39 -2.55 -6.62
CA LEU A 66 -4.90 -2.43 -7.99
C LEU A 66 -4.03 -1.53 -8.88
N LYS A 67 -3.51 -0.42 -8.33
CA LYS A 67 -2.81 0.60 -9.13
C LYS A 67 -1.46 0.97 -8.53
N LEU A 68 -0.40 0.77 -9.31
CA LEU A 68 0.91 1.37 -9.06
C LEU A 68 0.86 2.78 -9.67
N ASP A 69 0.30 3.74 -8.94
CA ASP A 69 0.29 5.12 -9.41
C ASP A 69 1.71 5.68 -9.39
N LYS A 70 2.15 6.29 -10.49
CA LYS A 70 3.50 6.88 -10.63
C LYS A 70 3.75 8.02 -9.62
N SER A 71 2.70 8.59 -9.04
CA SER A 71 2.77 9.60 -7.98
C SER A 71 2.91 9.00 -6.57
N MET A 72 2.64 7.70 -6.40
CA MET A 72 2.95 6.99 -5.16
C MET A 72 4.45 6.64 -5.15
N PRO A 73 5.16 6.90 -4.04
CA PRO A 73 6.58 6.57 -3.97
C PRO A 73 6.77 5.06 -4.03
N THR A 74 7.12 4.54 -5.21
CA THR A 74 7.59 3.17 -5.36
C THR A 74 8.92 3.02 -4.62
N PRO A 75 9.16 1.90 -3.92
CA PRO A 75 10.49 1.62 -3.39
C PRO A 75 11.50 1.59 -4.53
N LYS A 76 12.73 2.08 -4.28
CA LYS A 76 13.83 2.17 -5.26
C LYS A 76 14.13 0.85 -5.97
N SER A 77 13.74 -0.29 -5.40
CA SER A 77 13.83 -1.60 -6.04
C SER A 77 12.97 -1.74 -7.31
N LYS A 78 11.83 -1.03 -7.41
CA LYS A 78 10.98 -1.04 -8.60
C LYS A 78 11.39 -0.04 -9.69
N GLU A 79 12.23 0.95 -9.42
CA GLU A 79 12.71 1.85 -10.49
C GLU A 79 13.58 1.08 -11.50
N ASN A 80 14.30 0.04 -11.05
CA ASN A 80 15.08 -0.82 -11.93
C ASN A 80 14.27 -1.95 -12.59
N GLU A 81 13.21 -2.48 -11.95
CA GLU A 81 12.38 -3.54 -12.56
C GLU A 81 11.29 -2.98 -13.49
N VAL A 82 10.70 -1.83 -13.16
CA VAL A 82 9.71 -1.18 -14.03
C VAL A 82 10.35 -0.76 -15.35
N ASN A 83 11.63 -0.36 -15.37
CA ASN A 83 12.37 -0.14 -16.62
C ASN A 83 12.59 -1.42 -17.45
N ARG A 84 12.60 -2.62 -16.86
CA ARG A 84 12.66 -3.87 -17.64
C ARG A 84 11.33 -4.22 -18.31
N PHE A 85 10.20 -3.95 -17.66
CA PHE A 85 8.88 -4.27 -18.22
C PHE A 85 8.38 -3.29 -19.30
N TYR A 86 9.02 -2.13 -19.48
CA TYR A 86 8.68 -1.16 -20.54
C TYR A 86 9.73 -1.06 -21.68
N THR A 87 10.84 -1.81 -21.63
CA THR A 87 11.87 -1.79 -22.70
C THR A 87 11.81 -3.00 -23.64
N GLU A 88 10.83 -3.91 -23.47
CA GLU A 88 10.60 -5.04 -24.37
C GLU A 88 9.29 -4.91 -25.17
N LEU A 89 9.09 -3.76 -25.82
CA LEU A 89 8.15 -3.58 -26.93
C LEU A 89 8.87 -2.95 -28.13
#